data_AF-A0A2A3JNB4-F1
#
_entry.id   AF-A0A2A3JNB4-F1
#
_cell.length_a   1.000
_cell.length_b   1.000
_cell.length_c   1.000
_cell.angle_alpha   90.00
_cell.angle_beta   90.00
_cell.angle_gamma   90.00
#
_symmetry.space_group_name_H-M   'P 1'
#
loop_
_entity.id
_entity.type
_entity.pdbx_description
1 polymer ?
#
loop_
_entity_poly.entity_id
_entity_poly.type
_entity_poly.pdbx_seq_one_letter_code
_entity_poly.pdbx_strand_id
1 'polypeptide(L)'
;MNHEEKTMYLPFLSRLTGASAVVVLAPLLLAACTHSAPPQSAGPASGAGMSAEVTELAIACRHDEALAALDQFDAAMGGSTSASELQRVVVLRNARDTMGAARVLRERNARDDVTVDDAVYSGTAVEDELERIRSERALRTGSRTCR
;
A
#
# COMPACT_ATOMS: atom_id res chain seq x y z
N MET A 1 14.72 43.52 -34.73
CA MET A 1 16.09 43.04 -34.48
C MET A 1 15.93 41.63 -33.93
N ASN A 2 15.78 40.65 -34.83
CA ASN A 2 16.83 39.77 -35.40
C ASN A 2 17.24 38.73 -34.33
N HIS A 3 17.29 37.41 -34.55
CA HIS A 3 17.27 36.55 -35.74
C HIS A 3 16.96 35.13 -35.24
N GLU A 4 16.07 34.37 -35.89
CA GLU A 4 16.39 33.29 -36.87
C GLU A 4 17.12 32.07 -36.26
N GLU A 5 16.44 30.94 -36.12
CA GLU A 5 16.24 29.85 -37.12
C GLU A 5 17.35 28.79 -37.09
N LYS A 6 16.98 27.51 -36.92
CA LYS A 6 17.13 26.48 -37.98
C LYS A 6 16.68 25.07 -37.56
N THR A 7 15.54 24.73 -38.11
CA THR A 7 15.05 23.46 -38.69
C THR A 7 16.09 22.44 -39.16
N MET A 8 15.84 21.14 -38.90
CA MET A 8 15.96 19.99 -39.85
C MET A 8 15.58 18.67 -39.14
N TYR A 9 14.41 18.05 -39.39
CA TYR A 9 14.09 17.05 -40.44
C TYR A 9 15.01 15.82 -40.51
N LEU A 10 14.51 14.69 -39.95
CA LEU A 10 14.34 13.29 -40.46
C LEU A 10 15.32 12.72 -41.52
N PRO A 11 15.20 11.43 -41.92
CA PRO A 11 15.09 10.13 -41.21
C PRO A 11 16.15 9.14 -41.78
N PHE A 12 16.35 7.90 -41.29
CA PHE A 12 16.81 6.80 -42.18
C PHE A 12 16.63 5.40 -41.56
N LEU A 13 15.89 4.57 -42.30
CA LEU A 13 15.75 3.12 -42.22
C LEU A 13 17.06 2.41 -42.62
N SER A 14 17.18 1.12 -42.25
CA SER A 14 17.86 0.01 -42.95
C SER A 14 18.76 -0.79 -42.00
N ARG A 15 18.94 -2.11 -42.04
CA ARG A 15 18.33 -3.28 -42.70
C ARG A 15 19.37 -4.40 -42.45
N LEU A 16 18.92 -5.63 -42.18
CA LEU A 16 19.57 -6.91 -42.55
C LEU A 16 20.95 -7.17 -41.87
N THR A 17 21.44 -8.37 -41.56
CA THR A 17 21.34 -9.74 -42.09
C THR A 17 21.86 -10.69 -40.99
N GLY A 18 21.46 -11.96 -41.00
CA GLY A 18 22.26 -13.02 -40.35
C GLY A 18 21.47 -14.20 -39.76
N ALA A 19 20.80 -14.97 -40.61
CA ALA A 19 20.27 -16.29 -40.25
C ALA A 19 21.32 -17.38 -40.51
N SER A 20 21.46 -18.34 -39.58
CA SER A 20 21.82 -19.77 -39.78
C SER A 20 21.73 -20.45 -38.41
N ALA A 21 20.60 -21.07 -38.04
CA ALA A 21 20.24 -22.46 -38.33
C ALA A 21 21.20 -23.49 -37.72
N VAL A 22 20.83 -24.06 -36.57
CA VAL A 22 21.04 -25.49 -36.29
C VAL A 22 19.78 -26.04 -35.63
N VAL A 23 19.18 -27.01 -36.33
CA VAL A 23 18.03 -27.82 -35.94
C VAL A 23 18.55 -29.02 -35.16
N VAL A 24 17.97 -29.30 -33.99
CA VAL A 24 17.94 -30.65 -33.42
C VAL A 24 16.50 -30.94 -32.94
N LEU A 25 15.78 -31.71 -33.77
CA LEU A 25 14.66 -32.60 -33.40
C LEU A 25 15.29 -33.81 -32.66
N ALA A 26 14.75 -34.48 -31.64
CA ALA A 26 13.46 -34.62 -30.94
C ALA A 26 13.74 -35.45 -29.63
N PRO A 27 12.81 -36.10 -28.89
CA PRO A 27 11.35 -35.98 -28.78
C PRO A 27 10.79 -35.89 -27.32
N LEU A 28 9.66 -35.19 -27.17
CA LEU A 28 8.44 -35.51 -26.39
C LEU A 28 8.50 -36.60 -25.28
N LEU A 29 8.36 -36.20 -23.99
CA LEU A 29 7.13 -36.32 -23.16
C LEU A 29 7.38 -36.29 -21.63
N LEU A 30 6.47 -35.58 -20.94
CA LEU A 30 6.01 -35.75 -19.55
C LEU A 30 6.89 -35.25 -18.38
N ALA A 31 6.70 -33.97 -18.01
CA ALA A 31 6.09 -33.54 -16.74
C ALA A 31 6.39 -32.05 -16.52
N ALA A 32 5.47 -31.20 -16.98
CA ALA A 32 5.48 -29.79 -16.61
C ALA A 32 5.09 -29.67 -15.13
N CYS A 33 6.10 -29.46 -14.28
CA CYS A 33 5.94 -28.80 -12.99
C CYS A 33 6.94 -27.65 -12.92
N THR A 34 6.92 -26.78 -13.93
CA THR A 34 7.41 -25.40 -13.76
C THR A 34 6.37 -24.67 -12.93
N HIS A 35 6.33 -24.96 -11.63
CA HIS A 35 5.73 -24.04 -10.68
C HIS A 35 6.63 -22.82 -10.71
N SER A 36 6.18 -21.80 -11.43
CA SER A 36 6.67 -20.44 -11.32
C SER A 36 6.65 -20.09 -9.84
N ALA A 37 7.80 -20.18 -9.18
CA ALA A 37 7.94 -19.66 -7.83
C ALA A 37 7.63 -18.16 -7.93
N PRO A 38 6.55 -17.66 -7.28
CA PRO A 38 6.33 -16.24 -7.22
C PRO A 38 7.56 -15.59 -6.56
N PRO A 39 7.94 -14.36 -6.95
CA PRO A 39 9.04 -13.66 -6.30
C PRO A 39 8.75 -13.61 -4.79
N GLN A 40 9.59 -14.29 -4.03
CA GLN A 40 9.58 -14.26 -2.58
C GLN A 40 10.11 -12.90 -2.13
N SER A 41 9.25 -11.89 -2.13
CA SER A 41 9.38 -10.76 -1.22
C SER A 41 8.73 -11.14 0.11
N ALA A 42 9.33 -12.13 0.78
CA ALA A 42 9.08 -12.42 2.19
C ALA A 42 9.83 -11.37 3.02
N GLY A 43 9.28 -10.16 3.07
CA GLY A 43 9.40 -9.34 4.29
C GLY A 43 8.59 -10.00 5.41
N PRO A 44 8.82 -9.66 6.69
CA PRO A 44 8.18 -10.36 7.81
C PRO A 44 6.66 -10.36 7.65
N ALA A 45 6.10 -11.56 7.48
CA ALA A 45 4.69 -11.81 7.17
C ALA A 45 3.72 -11.48 8.33
N SER A 46 4.18 -10.84 9.41
CA SER A 46 3.34 -10.51 10.56
C SER A 46 2.69 -9.13 10.47
N GLY A 47 3.28 -8.15 9.77
CA GLY A 47 2.78 -6.77 9.74
C GLY A 47 1.71 -6.49 8.66
N ALA A 48 1.90 -7.02 7.45
CA ALA A 48 1.00 -6.76 6.33
C ALA A 48 -0.37 -7.46 6.49
N GLY A 49 -0.40 -8.64 7.11
CA GLY A 49 -1.63 -9.40 7.36
C GLY A 49 -2.56 -8.71 8.36
N MET A 50 -2.02 -8.17 9.45
CA MET A 50 -2.80 -7.44 10.45
C MET A 50 -3.38 -6.13 9.88
N SER A 51 -2.59 -5.36 9.15
CA SER A 51 -3.10 -4.14 8.49
C SER A 51 -4.28 -4.44 7.56
N ALA A 52 -4.25 -5.58 6.85
CA ALA A 52 -5.37 -6.02 6.02
C ALA A 52 -6.62 -6.36 6.84
N GLU A 53 -6.49 -7.13 7.93
CA GLU A 53 -7.63 -7.50 8.79
C GLU A 53 -8.31 -6.27 9.42
N VAL A 54 -7.51 -5.37 10.01
CA VAL A 54 -8.02 -4.12 10.61
C VAL A 54 -8.72 -3.25 9.58
N THR A 55 -8.15 -3.17 8.37
CA THR A 55 -8.80 -2.46 7.27
C THR A 55 -10.15 -3.09 6.93
N GLU A 56 -10.22 -4.41 6.77
CA GLU A 56 -11.45 -5.11 6.40
C GLU A 56 -12.56 -4.89 7.45
N LEU A 57 -12.21 -4.95 8.73
CA LEU A 57 -13.13 -4.61 9.83
C LEU A 57 -13.57 -3.13 9.76
N ALA A 58 -12.64 -2.21 9.45
CA ALA A 58 -12.95 -0.79 9.29
C ALA A 58 -13.86 -0.51 8.08
N ILE A 59 -13.68 -1.21 6.95
CA ILE A 59 -14.56 -1.16 5.78
C ILE A 59 -15.96 -1.62 6.17
N ALA A 60 -16.05 -2.74 6.90
CA ALA A 60 -17.28 -3.34 7.40
C ALA A 60 -17.93 -2.58 8.58
N CYS A 61 -17.40 -1.42 8.95
CA CYS A 61 -17.92 -0.59 10.05
C CYS A 61 -17.87 -1.24 11.44
N ARG A 62 -16.97 -2.22 11.65
CA ARG A 62 -16.72 -2.90 12.92
C ARG A 62 -15.52 -2.27 13.64
N HIS A 63 -15.65 -0.99 14.00
CA HIS A 63 -14.52 -0.20 14.51
C HIS A 63 -13.97 -0.69 15.84
N ASP A 64 -14.84 -1.09 16.77
CA ASP A 64 -14.41 -1.61 18.08
C ASP A 64 -13.59 -2.89 17.94
N GLU A 65 -13.98 -3.75 16.99
CA GLU A 65 -13.24 -4.97 16.70
C GLU A 65 -11.92 -4.70 15.99
N ALA A 66 -11.88 -3.72 15.09
CA ALA A 66 -10.65 -3.26 14.46
C ALA A 66 -9.66 -2.71 15.51
N LEU A 67 -10.14 -1.97 16.51
CA LEU A 67 -9.32 -1.48 17.62
C LEU A 67 -8.84 -2.63 18.52
N ALA A 68 -9.72 -3.58 18.84
CA ALA A 68 -9.37 -4.75 19.64
C ALA A 68 -8.33 -5.63 18.92
N ALA A 69 -8.43 -5.78 17.60
CA ALA A 69 -7.43 -6.46 16.79
C ALA A 69 -6.07 -5.77 16.89
N LEU A 70 -6.02 -4.43 16.77
CA LEU A 70 -4.79 -3.66 16.98
C LEU A 70 -4.22 -3.85 18.40
N ASP A 71 -5.06 -3.84 19.44
CA ASP A 71 -4.62 -4.08 20.83
C ASP A 71 -3.97 -5.46 20.99
N GLN A 72 -4.55 -6.50 20.38
CA GLN A 72 -4.00 -7.86 20.41
C GLN A 72 -2.66 -7.94 19.67
N PHE A 73 -2.54 -7.24 18.54
CA PHE A 73 -1.29 -7.17 17.80
C PHE A 73 -0.20 -6.44 18.58
N ASP A 74 -0.52 -5.28 19.16
CA ASP A 74 0.39 -4.52 20.00
C ASP A 74 0.85 -5.39 21.19
N ALA A 75 -0.06 -6.11 21.84
CA ALA A 75 0.29 -7.03 22.93
C ALA A 75 1.23 -8.16 22.47
N ALA A 76 0.97 -8.76 21.29
CA ALA A 76 1.82 -9.80 20.72
C ALA A 76 3.22 -9.29 20.34
N MET A 77 3.33 -8.01 19.98
CA MET A 77 4.60 -7.35 19.64
C MET A 77 5.33 -6.77 20.86
N GLY A 78 4.75 -6.89 22.06
CA GLY A 78 5.33 -6.35 23.30
C GLY A 78 5.10 -4.85 23.52
N GLY A 79 4.14 -4.26 22.80
CA GLY A 79 3.75 -2.86 22.90
C GLY A 79 3.29 -2.28 21.57
N SER A 80 2.76 -1.06 21.62
CA SER A 80 2.40 -0.33 20.41
C SER A 80 3.64 0.08 19.61
N THR A 81 3.47 0.15 18.30
CA THR A 81 4.49 0.63 17.37
C THR A 81 4.01 1.92 16.70
N SER A 82 4.95 2.68 16.14
CA SER A 82 4.62 3.87 15.37
C SER A 82 3.63 3.59 14.24
N ALA A 83 3.74 2.43 13.59
CA ALA A 83 2.84 2.02 12.50
C ALA A 83 1.44 1.62 13.00
N SER A 84 1.35 0.82 14.08
CA SER A 84 0.05 0.41 14.63
C SER A 84 -0.72 1.57 15.25
N GLU A 85 -0.02 2.59 15.77
CA GLU A 85 -0.65 3.83 16.24
C GLU A 85 -1.21 4.67 15.10
N LEU A 86 -0.50 4.78 13.96
CA LEU A 86 -1.08 5.42 12.76
C LEU A 86 -2.30 4.66 12.25
N GLN A 87 -2.27 3.32 12.26
CA GLN A 87 -3.45 2.52 11.91
C GLN A 87 -4.61 2.76 12.90
N ARG A 88 -4.31 2.92 14.20
CA ARG A 88 -5.32 3.28 15.21
C ARG A 88 -5.95 4.64 14.91
N VAL A 89 -5.15 5.63 14.51
CA VAL A 89 -5.65 6.96 14.10
C VAL A 89 -6.62 6.83 12.91
N VAL A 90 -6.30 6.00 11.91
CA VAL A 90 -7.19 5.72 10.76
C VAL A 90 -8.51 5.14 11.26
N VAL A 91 -8.50 4.10 12.10
CA VAL A 91 -9.73 3.47 12.61
C VAL A 91 -10.59 4.47 13.40
N LEU A 92 -9.97 5.26 14.29
CA LEU A 92 -10.68 6.26 15.09
C LEU A 92 -11.30 7.37 14.22
N ARG A 93 -10.57 7.90 13.22
CA ARG A 93 -11.12 8.89 12.28
C ARG A 93 -12.25 8.31 11.44
N ASN A 94 -12.14 7.04 11.02
CA ASN A 94 -13.19 6.35 10.29
C ASN A 94 -14.46 6.17 11.15
N ALA A 95 -14.29 5.93 12.45
CA ALA A 95 -15.35 5.93 13.46
C ALA A 95 -15.87 7.33 13.85
N ARG A 96 -15.33 8.40 13.25
CA ARG A 96 -15.60 9.82 13.58
C ARG A 96 -15.16 10.25 14.99
N ASP A 97 -14.33 9.47 15.69
CA ASP A 97 -13.66 9.91 16.91
C ASP A 97 -12.39 10.73 16.58
N THR A 98 -12.62 11.95 16.11
CA THR A 98 -11.53 12.85 15.70
C THR A 98 -10.66 13.31 16.88
N MET A 99 -11.26 13.44 18.07
CA MET A 99 -10.54 13.86 19.27
C MET A 99 -9.62 12.74 19.80
N GLY A 100 -10.12 11.50 19.83
CA GLY A 100 -9.30 10.33 20.16
C GLY A 100 -8.17 10.15 19.17
N ALA A 101 -8.46 10.24 17.87
CA ALA A 101 -7.45 10.16 16.82
C ALA A 101 -6.36 11.25 16.96
N ALA A 102 -6.76 12.49 17.22
CA ALA A 102 -5.81 13.59 17.42
C ALA A 102 -4.96 13.41 18.68
N ARG A 103 -5.50 12.82 19.74
CA ARG A 103 -4.74 12.49 20.96
C ARG A 103 -3.65 11.46 20.65
N VAL A 104 -4.02 10.33 20.04
CA VAL A 104 -3.06 9.26 19.67
C VAL A 104 -1.94 9.82 18.79
N LEU A 105 -2.27 10.62 17.77
CA LEU A 105 -1.27 11.18 16.86
C LEU A 105 -0.30 12.15 17.57
N ARG A 106 -0.81 12.97 18.51
CA ARG A 106 0.06 13.87 19.30
C ARG A 106 0.98 13.10 20.24
N GLU A 107 0.45 12.09 20.93
CA GLU A 107 1.22 11.25 21.86
C GLU A 107 2.32 10.51 21.11
N ARG A 108 2.01 9.91 19.96
CA ARG A 108 2.98 9.31 19.05
C ARG A 108 4.07 10.30 18.67
N ASN A 109 3.68 11.47 18.14
CA ASN A 109 4.64 12.44 17.62
C ASN A 109 5.56 12.99 18.73
N ALA A 110 5.03 13.17 19.94
CA ALA A 110 5.83 13.59 21.09
C ALA A 110 6.79 12.50 21.58
N ARG A 111 6.36 11.23 21.58
CA ARG A 111 7.20 10.10 21.98
C ARG A 111 8.31 9.82 20.96
N ASP A 112 7.99 9.90 19.69
CA ASP A 112 8.88 9.54 18.57
C ASP A 112 9.72 10.73 18.07
N ASP A 113 9.67 11.91 18.74
CA ASP A 113 10.34 13.17 18.37
C ASP A 113 10.16 13.56 16.89
N VAL A 114 8.91 13.45 16.41
CA VAL A 114 8.57 13.58 15.00
C VAL A 114 8.67 15.04 14.57
N THR A 115 9.42 15.30 13.50
CA THR A 115 9.54 16.64 12.91
C THR A 115 8.21 17.11 12.31
N VAL A 116 8.10 18.42 12.04
CA VAL A 116 6.89 18.96 11.39
C VAL A 116 6.65 18.31 10.02
N ASP A 117 7.70 18.11 9.22
CA ASP A 117 7.60 17.52 7.89
C ASP A 117 7.16 16.05 7.97
N ASP A 118 7.72 15.27 8.89
CA ASP A 118 7.34 13.88 9.12
C ASP A 118 5.90 13.75 9.66
N ALA A 119 5.47 14.71 10.48
CA ALA A 119 4.10 14.78 10.97
C ALA A 119 3.11 15.06 9.83
N VAL A 120 3.46 15.95 8.89
CA VAL A 120 2.67 16.21 7.68
C VAL A 120 2.61 14.96 6.81
N TYR A 121 3.75 14.30 6.56
CA TYR A 121 3.81 13.06 5.78
C TYR A 121 2.94 11.96 6.39
N SER A 122 3.08 11.73 7.70
CA SER A 122 2.26 10.75 8.43
C SER A 122 0.77 11.11 8.38
N GLY A 123 0.45 12.41 8.45
CA GLY A 123 -0.92 12.92 8.31
C GLY A 123 -1.53 12.62 6.94
N THR A 124 -0.76 12.81 5.86
CA THR A 124 -1.18 12.45 4.49
C THR A 124 -1.40 10.95 4.37
N ALA A 125 -0.50 10.12 4.89
CA ALA A 125 -0.66 8.67 4.85
C ALA A 125 -1.94 8.19 5.56
N VAL A 126 -2.30 8.81 6.69
CA VAL A 126 -3.56 8.55 7.39
C VAL A 126 -4.78 8.93 6.53
N GLU A 127 -4.75 10.08 5.85
CA GLU A 127 -5.86 10.52 5.00
C GLU A 127 -6.01 9.67 3.74
N ASP A 128 -4.90 9.27 3.11
CA ASP A 128 -4.90 8.38 1.95
C ASP A 128 -5.52 7.02 2.30
N GLU A 129 -5.16 6.46 3.45
CA GLU A 129 -5.71 5.20 3.94
C GLU A 129 -7.21 5.32 4.28
N LEU A 130 -7.64 6.44 4.88
CA LEU A 130 -9.06 6.72 5.10
C LEU A 130 -9.83 6.81 3.80
N GLU A 131 -9.26 7.46 2.78
CA GLU A 131 -9.89 7.56 1.48
C GLU A 131 -10.02 6.20 0.81
N ARG A 132 -8.99 5.35 0.93
CA ARG A 132 -9.03 3.96 0.47
C ARG A 132 -10.18 3.19 1.14
N ILE A 133 -10.29 3.25 2.48
CA ILE A 133 -11.38 2.58 3.23
C ILE A 133 -12.75 3.09 2.80
N ARG A 134 -12.93 4.41 2.65
CA ARG A 134 -14.22 5.02 2.27
C ARG A 134 -14.61 4.65 0.84
N SER A 135 -13.66 4.63 -0.07
CA SER A 135 -13.87 4.23 -1.47
C SER A 135 -14.22 2.76 -1.57
N GLU A 136 -13.48 1.89 -0.90
CA GLU A 136 -13.74 0.45 -0.87
C GLU A 136 -15.11 0.13 -0.26
N ARG A 137 -15.48 0.81 0.84
CA ARG A 137 -16.83 0.69 1.42
C ARG A 137 -17.92 1.13 0.45
N ALA A 138 -17.70 2.22 -0.28
CA ALA A 138 -18.68 2.72 -1.25
C ALA A 138 -18.89 1.72 -2.40
N LEU A 139 -17.81 1.08 -2.86
CA LEU A 139 -17.90 0.01 -3.87
C LEU A 139 -18.71 -1.18 -3.36
N ARG A 140 -18.53 -1.58 -2.10
CA ARG A 140 -19.19 -2.77 -1.52
C ARG A 140 -20.64 -2.53 -1.06
N THR A 141 -20.95 -1.32 -0.59
CA THR A 141 -22.21 -1.05 0.13
C THR A 141 -23.03 0.10 -0.47
N GLY A 142 -22.47 0.84 -1.44
CA GLY A 142 -23.05 2.07 -1.96
C GLY A 142 -22.92 3.28 -1.03
N SER A 143 -22.25 3.16 0.12
CA SER A 143 -22.04 4.25 1.08
C SER A 143 -20.57 4.45 1.41
N ARG A 144 -20.13 5.71 1.43
CA ARG A 144 -18.77 6.07 1.90
C ARG A 144 -18.65 6.09 3.42
N THR A 145 -19.76 6.13 4.16
CA THR A 145 -19.77 6.23 5.62
C THR A 145 -20.52 5.08 6.26
N CYS A 146 -20.14 4.76 7.50
CA CYS A 146 -20.92 3.90 8.38
C CYS A 146 -22.24 4.59 8.76
N ARG A 147 -23.30 3.80 8.91
CA ARG A 147 -24.63 4.25 9.31
C ARG A 147 -24.87 3.98 10.79
#